data_AF-Q4THJ7-F1
#
_entry.id   AF-Q4THJ7-F1
#
_cell.length_a   1.000
_cell.length_b   1.000
_cell.length_c   1.000
_cell.angle_alpha   90.00
_cell.angle_beta   90.00
_cell.angle_gamma   90.00
#
_symmetry.space_group_name_H-M   'P 1'
#
loop_
_entity.id
_entity.type
_entity.pdbx_description
1 polymer ?
#
loop_
_entity_poly.entity_id
_entity_poly.type
_entity_poly.pdbx_seq_one_letter_code
_entity_poly.pdbx_strand_id
1 'polypeptide(L)'
;MGGQRRYGGGLHALTGKPRRRRIITVVQRQAANVRERRRMFSLNEAFDELRRKVPTFAYEKRLSRIDTLRLAIVYISFMTELL
;
A
#
# COMPACT_ATOMS: atom_id res chain seq x y z
N MET A 1 54.00 -42.23 22.50
CA MET A 1 53.01 -42.39 23.58
C MET A 1 52.21 -41.10 23.72
N GLY A 2 50.89 -41.17 23.53
CA GLY A 2 49.87 -40.14 23.87
C GLY A 2 49.78 -38.94 22.90
N GLY A 3 48.70 -38.63 22.20
CA GLY A 3 47.30 -39.09 22.27
C GLY A 3 46.37 -37.98 22.78
N GLN A 4 45.63 -37.34 21.86
CA GLN A 4 44.42 -36.50 22.04
C GLN A 4 44.56 -35.22 22.92
N ARG A 5 43.92 -34.09 22.63
CA ARG A 5 42.47 -33.90 22.42
C ARG A 5 42.17 -32.71 21.50
N ARG A 6 41.23 -32.96 20.59
CA ARG A 6 40.56 -31.98 19.73
C ARG A 6 39.37 -31.41 20.50
N TYR A 7 39.29 -30.09 20.66
CA TYR A 7 38.03 -29.36 20.80
C TYR A 7 38.21 -27.97 20.20
N GLY A 8 37.39 -27.64 19.19
CA GLY A 8 37.45 -26.34 18.55
C GLY A 8 36.48 -26.22 17.38
N GLY A 9 35.22 -25.93 17.70
CA GLY A 9 34.31 -25.12 16.87
C GLY A 9 33.75 -25.78 15.61
N GLY A 10 32.46 -26.12 15.65
CA GLY A 10 31.69 -26.45 14.45
C GLY A 10 31.70 -25.31 13.44
N LEU A 11 32.44 -25.49 12.35
CA LEU A 11 32.48 -24.60 11.19
C LEU A 11 31.38 -24.97 10.19
N HIS A 12 30.11 -24.86 10.58
CA HIS A 12 28.99 -24.92 9.63
C HIS A 12 27.85 -23.98 10.05
N ALA A 13 28.19 -22.71 10.18
CA ALA A 13 27.24 -21.64 9.86
C ALA A 13 27.91 -20.75 8.80
N LEU A 14 27.11 -20.01 8.04
CA LEU A 14 27.51 -18.91 7.16
C LEU A 14 27.74 -19.21 5.65
N THR A 15 26.97 -20.10 5.03
CA THR A 15 26.69 -19.95 3.57
C THR A 15 25.63 -18.87 3.33
N GLY A 16 25.81 -17.69 3.93
CA GLY A 16 25.03 -16.51 3.63
C GLY A 16 25.75 -15.69 2.57
N LYS A 17 25.52 -15.99 1.28
CA LYS A 17 25.99 -15.12 0.19
C LYS A 17 25.58 -13.69 0.52
N PRO A 18 26.49 -12.71 0.58
CA PRO A 18 26.13 -11.35 0.94
C PRO A 18 25.10 -10.86 -0.08
N ARG A 19 23.87 -10.58 0.39
CA ARG A 19 22.81 -10.03 -0.44
C ARG A 19 23.31 -8.68 -0.95
N ARG A 20 23.85 -8.66 -2.17
CA ARG A 20 24.30 -7.44 -2.85
C ARG A 20 23.11 -6.48 -2.81
N ARG A 21 23.20 -5.41 -2.00
CA ARG A 21 22.13 -4.42 -1.88
C ARG A 21 21.89 -3.88 -3.28
N ARG A 22 20.73 -4.21 -3.86
CA ARG A 22 20.37 -3.80 -5.22
C ARG A 22 20.25 -2.28 -5.20
N ILE A 23 21.19 -1.60 -5.86
CA ILE A 23 21.13 -0.15 -6.01
C ILE A 23 19.99 0.15 -6.98
N ILE A 24 18.95 0.83 -6.51
CA ILE A 24 17.84 1.26 -7.36
C ILE A 24 18.35 2.37 -8.27
N THR A 25 18.30 2.15 -9.58
CA THR A 25 18.72 3.16 -10.55
C THR A 25 17.69 4.29 -10.63
N VAL A 26 18.13 5.47 -11.10
CA VAL A 26 17.23 6.61 -11.32
C VAL A 26 16.06 6.24 -12.24
N VAL A 27 16.33 5.48 -13.30
CA VAL A 27 15.30 4.99 -14.24
C VAL A 27 14.29 4.07 -13.54
N GLN A 28 14.74 3.16 -12.67
CA GLN A 28 13.84 2.30 -11.89
C GLN A 28 12.96 3.09 -10.93
N ARG A 29 13.52 4.12 -10.29
CA ARG A 29 12.78 5.04 -9.40
C ARG A 29 11.73 5.83 -10.19
N GLN A 30 12.10 6.39 -11.35
CA GLN A 30 11.17 7.11 -12.23
C GLN A 30 10.02 6.20 -12.69
N ALA A 31 10.33 4.98 -13.14
CA ALA A 31 9.32 4.01 -13.53
C ALA A 31 8.37 3.67 -12.38
N ALA A 32 8.88 3.55 -11.15
CA ALA A 32 8.05 3.36 -9.96
C ALA A 32 7.12 4.55 -9.69
N ASN A 33 7.64 5.79 -9.78
CA ASN A 33 6.85 7.00 -9.58
C ASN A 33 5.72 7.13 -10.61
N VAL A 34 5.97 6.77 -11.88
CA VAL A 34 4.94 6.76 -12.93
C VAL A 34 3.84 5.75 -12.61
N ARG A 35 4.21 4.54 -12.16
CA ARG A 35 3.22 3.53 -11.77
C ARG A 35 2.35 4.00 -10.61
N GLU A 36 2.96 4.58 -9.57
CA GLU A 36 2.18 5.07 -8.43
C GLU A 36 1.27 6.23 -8.80
N ARG A 37 1.73 7.13 -9.69
CA ARG A 37 0.87 8.20 -10.22
C ARG A 37 -0.36 7.64 -10.95
N ARG A 38 -0.19 6.62 -11.78
CA ARG A 38 -1.31 5.96 -12.49
C ARG A 38 -2.27 5.29 -11.50
N ARG A 39 -1.74 4.59 -10.50
CA ARG A 39 -2.54 3.98 -9.44
C ARG A 39 -3.37 5.03 -8.68
N MET A 40 -2.74 6.15 -8.28
CA MET A 40 -3.41 7.24 -7.60
C MET A 40 -4.44 7.95 -8.48
N PHE A 41 -4.19 8.08 -9.78
CA PHE A 41 -5.16 8.62 -10.73
C PHE A 41 -6.45 7.78 -10.74
N SER A 42 -6.33 6.46 -10.92
CA SER A 42 -7.47 5.53 -10.91
C SER A 42 -8.22 5.56 -9.56
N LEU A 43 -7.50 5.65 -8.44
CA LEU A 43 -8.12 5.78 -7.12
C LEU A 43 -8.93 7.09 -7.01
N ASN A 44 -8.38 8.20 -7.49
CA ASN A 44 -9.06 9.49 -7.43
C ASN A 44 -10.31 9.52 -8.32
N GLU A 45 -10.25 8.90 -9.50
CA GLU A 45 -11.39 8.76 -10.41
C GLU A 45 -12.54 7.99 -9.76
N ALA A 46 -12.25 6.82 -9.16
CA ALA A 46 -13.24 6.04 -8.41
C ALA A 46 -13.82 6.84 -7.24
N PHE A 47 -13.01 7.68 -6.59
CA PHE A 47 -13.47 8.55 -5.52
C PHE A 47 -14.42 9.64 -6.03
N ASP A 48 -14.16 10.20 -7.21
CA ASP A 48 -15.04 11.18 -7.84
C ASP A 48 -16.33 10.57 -8.39
N GLU A 49 -16.30 9.29 -8.77
CA GLU A 49 -17.52 8.54 -9.05
C GLU A 49 -18.34 8.33 -7.77
N LEU A 50 -17.72 7.92 -6.67
CA LEU A 50 -18.41 7.77 -5.38
C LEU A 50 -19.08 9.08 -4.96
N ARG A 51 -18.39 10.22 -5.06
CA ARG A 51 -18.98 11.54 -4.74
C ARG A 51 -20.25 11.84 -5.53
N ARG A 52 -20.34 11.41 -6.78
CA ARG A 52 -21.52 11.61 -7.63
C ARG A 52 -22.71 10.72 -7.23
N LYS A 53 -22.46 9.62 -6.51
CA LYS A 53 -23.50 8.68 -6.04
C LYS A 53 -24.00 9.00 -4.64
N VAL A 54 -23.17 9.68 -3.85
CA VAL A 54 -23.52 10.09 -2.49
C VAL A 54 -24.44 11.33 -2.56
N PRO A 55 -25.56 11.36 -1.82
CA PRO A 55 -26.48 12.49 -1.84
C PRO A 55 -25.82 13.73 -1.23
N THR A 56 -25.76 14.83 -1.99
CA THR A 56 -25.27 16.14 -1.55
C THR A 56 -26.15 17.24 -2.13
N PHE A 57 -26.12 18.44 -1.56
CA PHE A 57 -26.83 19.58 -2.14
C PHE A 57 -26.09 20.09 -3.39
N ALA A 58 -26.83 20.54 -4.41
CA ALA A 58 -26.28 20.88 -5.73
C ALA A 58 -25.27 22.04 -5.71
N TYR A 59 -25.30 22.90 -4.68
CA TYR A 59 -24.41 24.05 -4.50
C TYR A 59 -23.29 23.80 -3.47
N GLU A 60 -23.15 22.57 -2.96
CA GLU A 60 -22.12 22.27 -1.98
C GLU A 60 -20.73 22.16 -2.59
N LYS A 61 -19.74 22.57 -1.78
CA LYS A 61 -18.33 22.37 -2.12
C LYS A 61 -18.03 20.88 -2.25
N ARG A 62 -17.06 20.55 -3.11
CA ARG A 62 -16.56 19.18 -3.27
C ARG A 62 -16.18 18.59 -1.91
N LEU A 63 -16.82 17.49 -1.54
CA LEU A 63 -16.58 16.81 -0.26
C LEU A 63 -15.14 16.31 -0.11
N SER A 64 -14.62 16.39 1.12
CA SER A 64 -13.33 15.79 1.48
C SER A 64 -13.38 14.26 1.35
N ARG A 65 -12.22 13.59 1.35
CA ARG A 65 -12.20 12.12 1.29
C ARG A 65 -12.88 11.49 2.52
N ILE A 66 -12.61 12.01 3.71
CA ILE A 66 -13.20 11.44 4.92
C ILE A 66 -14.73 11.63 4.94
N ASP A 67 -15.20 12.81 4.52
CA ASP A 67 -16.63 13.11 4.55
C ASP A 67 -17.39 12.31 3.50
N THR A 68 -16.82 12.13 2.31
CA THR A 68 -17.42 11.29 1.26
C THR A 68 -17.60 9.84 1.75
N LEU A 69 -16.59 9.27 2.43
CA LEU A 69 -16.68 7.91 2.95
C LEU A 69 -17.72 7.80 4.07
N ARG A 70 -17.72 8.75 5.01
CA ARG A 70 -18.70 8.78 6.11
C ARG A 70 -20.13 8.86 5.57
N LEU A 71 -20.36 9.77 4.62
CA LEU A 71 -21.69 9.98 4.06
C LEU A 71 -22.15 8.80 3.21
N ALA A 72 -21.24 8.15 2.46
CA ALA A 72 -21.55 6.91 1.75
C ALA A 72 -22.00 5.79 2.69
N ILE A 73 -21.33 5.60 3.83
CA ILE A 73 -21.70 4.60 4.84
C ILE A 73 -23.09 4.90 5.39
N VAL A 74 -23.34 6.13 5.83
CA VAL A 74 -24.64 6.56 6.35
C VAL A 74 -25.74 6.35 5.31
N TYR A 75 -25.47 6.69 4.05
CA TYR A 75 -26.44 6.55 2.97
C TYR A 75 -26.80 5.08 2.69
N ILE A 76 -25.82 4.17 2.70
CA ILE A 76 -26.08 2.73 2.55
C ILE A 76 -26.94 2.23 3.73
N SER A 77 -26.60 2.60 4.97
CA SER A 77 -27.41 2.21 6.15
C SER A 77 -28.84 2.74 6.04
N PHE A 78 -29.02 4.01 5.69
CA PHE A 78 -30.33 4.61 5.51
C PHE A 78 -31.17 3.91 4.45
N MET A 79 -30.58 3.62 3.28
CA MET A 79 -31.29 2.89 2.22
C MET A 79 -31.59 1.44 2.60
N THR A 80 -30.77 0.82 3.45
CA THR A 80 -31.01 -0.54 3.96
C THR A 80 -32.13 -0.60 4.99
N GLU A 81 -32.34 0.47 5.76
CA GLU A 81 -33.45 0.55 6.72
C GLU A 81 -34.79 0.91 6.05
N LEU A 82 -34.74 1.62 4.92
CA LEU A 82 -35.92 2.08 4.19
C LEU A 82 -36.50 1.01 3.24
N LEU A 83 -35.64 0.10 2.71
CA LEU A 83 -36.00 -1.00 1.82
C LEU A 83 -36.32 -2.28 2.61
#